data_AF-A0A117I9W8-F1
#
_entry.id   AF-A0A117I9W8-F1
#
_cell.length_a   1.000
_cell.length_b   1.000
_cell.length_c   1.000
_cell.angle_alpha   90.00
_cell.angle_beta   90.00
_cell.angle_gamma   90.00
#
_symmetry.space_group_name_H-M   'P 1'
#
loop_
_entity.id
_entity.type
_entity.pdbx_description
1 polymer ?
#
loop_
_entity_poly.entity_id
_entity_poly.type
_entity_poly.pdbx_seq_one_letter_code
_entity_poly.pdbx_strand_id
1 'polypeptide(L)'
;MRWPDIIENDLLEHKNLDIGLWHTLAINPLTGGPYLSSRRLLNLLEHMPEESECKRVIERGGQWDIKTRIAALSYNEQVDMRASYHAAHSTDECDVRFDPSEYYIVDPVIAELRAEQEQAEADISAQTEPDLAEAGWM
;
A
#
# COMPACT_ATOMS: atom_id res chain seq x y z
N MET A 1 1.56 -14.05 5.31
CA MET A 1 2.43 -12.98 5.86
C MET A 1 2.76 -13.31 7.31
N ARG A 2 4.04 -13.36 7.70
CA ARG A 2 4.45 -13.63 9.10
C ARG A 2 4.82 -12.30 9.75
N TRP A 3 3.91 -11.78 10.57
CA TRP A 3 4.11 -10.57 11.38
C TRP A 3 5.43 -10.51 12.17
N PRO A 4 5.97 -11.63 12.70
CA PRO A 4 7.26 -11.60 13.40
C PRO A 4 8.41 -11.08 12.52
N ASP A 5 8.43 -11.44 11.24
CA ASP A 5 9.54 -11.13 10.33
C ASP A 5 9.56 -9.64 9.95
N ILE A 6 8.38 -9.02 9.84
CA ILE A 6 8.23 -7.57 9.55
C ILE A 6 8.67 -6.74 10.75
N ILE A 7 8.23 -7.15 11.94
CA ILE A 7 8.60 -6.49 13.20
C ILE A 7 10.11 -6.61 13.43
N GLU A 8 10.70 -7.76 13.09
CA GLU A 8 12.14 -7.97 13.14
C GLU A 8 12.90 -7.07 12.18
N ASN A 9 12.49 -7.00 10.92
CA ASN A 9 13.13 -6.11 9.95
C ASN A 9 13.08 -4.63 10.36
N ASP A 10 11.94 -4.14 10.85
CA ASP A 10 11.82 -2.75 11.29
C ASP A 10 12.67 -2.47 12.55
N LEU A 11 12.79 -3.44 13.46
CA LEU A 11 13.57 -3.27 14.69
C LEU A 11 15.09 -3.42 14.49
N LEU A 12 15.55 -4.06 13.40
CA LEU A 12 16.97 -4.16 13.05
C LEU A 12 17.61 -2.79 12.77
N GLU A 13 16.84 -1.76 12.42
CA GLU A 13 17.35 -0.40 12.27
C GLU A 13 17.88 0.19 13.58
N HIS A 14 17.36 -0.28 14.71
CA HIS A 14 17.85 0.12 16.02
C HIS A 14 19.10 -0.68 16.39
N LYS A 15 20.28 -0.08 16.15
CA LYS A 15 21.56 -0.62 16.61
C LYS A 15 21.46 -0.97 18.10
N ASN A 16 21.63 -2.26 18.41
CA ASN A 16 21.56 -2.91 19.74
C ASN A 16 20.19 -3.43 20.20
N LEU A 17 19.19 -3.52 19.32
CA LEU A 17 17.95 -4.26 19.57
C LEU A 17 17.96 -5.57 18.77
N ASP A 18 18.12 -6.67 19.50
CA ASP A 18 18.00 -8.02 18.97
C ASP A 18 16.69 -8.61 19.49
N ILE A 19 15.75 -8.90 18.57
CA ILE A 19 14.45 -9.51 18.87
C ILE A 19 14.62 -10.91 19.46
N GLY A 20 15.66 -11.64 19.09
CA GLY A 20 16.01 -12.93 19.66
C GLY A 20 16.17 -12.86 21.19
N LEU A 21 16.67 -11.74 21.72
CA LEU A 21 16.79 -11.52 23.16
C LEU A 21 15.42 -11.36 23.85
N TRP A 22 14.41 -10.85 23.15
CA TRP A 22 13.05 -10.80 23.66
C TRP A 22 12.39 -12.18 23.65
N HIS A 23 12.50 -12.92 22.54
CA HIS A 23 11.95 -14.28 22.45
C HIS A 23 12.52 -15.24 23.49
N THR A 24 13.80 -15.06 23.85
CA THR A 24 14.48 -15.90 24.84
C THR A 24 14.38 -15.35 26.28
N LEU A 25 13.75 -14.20 26.48
CA LEU A 25 13.72 -13.47 27.77
C LEU A 25 15.12 -13.31 28.38
N ALA A 26 16.11 -13.05 27.54
CA ALA A 26 17.50 -12.95 27.96
C ALA A 26 17.67 -11.85 29.01
N ILE A 27 18.36 -12.17 30.12
CA ILE A 27 18.57 -11.24 31.24
C ILE A 27 19.84 -10.44 31.02
N ASN A 28 19.73 -9.13 31.18
CA ASN A 28 20.85 -8.22 31.19
C ASN A 28 21.59 -8.34 32.55
N PRO A 29 22.86 -8.78 32.55
CA PRO A 29 23.62 -8.99 33.78
C PRO A 29 23.95 -7.70 34.52
N LEU A 30 23.89 -6.54 33.87
CA LEU A 30 24.16 -5.23 34.48
C LEU A 30 22.94 -4.66 35.22
N THR A 31 21.73 -4.98 34.77
CA THR A 31 20.49 -4.41 35.33
C THR A 31 19.66 -5.43 36.10
N GLY A 32 19.91 -6.73 35.92
CA GLY A 32 19.14 -7.82 36.52
C GLY A 32 17.74 -8.00 35.92
N GLY A 33 17.40 -7.24 34.88
CA GLY A 33 16.13 -7.34 34.14
C GLY A 33 16.33 -7.84 32.71
N PRO A 34 15.26 -8.18 31.98
CA PRO A 34 15.37 -8.62 30.59
C PRO A 34 15.94 -7.52 29.69
N TYR A 35 16.77 -7.89 28.71
CA TYR A 35 17.34 -6.96 27.72
C TYR A 35 16.24 -6.16 26.99
N LEU A 36 15.17 -6.86 26.60
CA LEU A 36 13.98 -6.30 25.98
C LEU A 36 12.75 -6.86 26.70
N SER A 37 12.07 -6.03 27.48
CA SER A 37 10.79 -6.39 28.10
C SER A 37 9.63 -6.13 27.15
N SER A 38 8.50 -6.81 27.33
CA SER A 38 7.29 -6.56 26.52
C SER A 38 6.85 -5.09 26.57
N ARG A 39 6.99 -4.42 27.74
CA ARG A 39 6.72 -2.98 27.85
C ARG A 39 7.62 -2.15 26.95
N ARG A 40 8.92 -2.46 26.92
CA ARG A 40 9.90 -1.72 26.11
C ARG A 40 9.69 -1.98 24.62
N LEU A 41 9.35 -3.21 24.25
CA LEU A 41 8.98 -3.57 22.88
C LEU A 41 7.74 -2.79 22.42
N LEU A 42 6.66 -2.79 23.21
CA LEU A 42 5.44 -2.05 22.88
C LEU A 42 5.71 -0.56 22.70
N ASN A 43 6.51 0.05 23.58
CA ASN A 43 6.89 1.46 23.43
C ASN A 43 7.69 1.73 22.14
N LEU A 44 8.58 0.81 21.74
CA LEU A 44 9.32 0.94 20.49
C LEU A 44 8.37 0.88 19.30
N LEU A 45 7.50 -0.13 19.26
CA LEU A 45 6.51 -0.29 18.20
C LEU A 45 5.57 0.92 18.10
N GLU A 46 5.15 1.47 19.23
CA GLU A 46 4.28 2.65 19.29
C GLU A 46 4.94 3.89 18.66
N HIS A 47 6.26 4.07 18.85
CA HIS A 47 7.02 5.25 18.43
C HIS A 47 7.83 5.03 17.15
N MET A 48 7.58 3.94 16.41
CA MET A 48 8.22 3.75 15.10
C MET A 48 7.79 4.84 14.11
N PRO A 49 8.62 5.12 13.08
CA PRO A 49 8.25 6.04 12.02
C PRO A 49 6.92 5.65 11.38
N GLU A 50 6.12 6.64 11.05
CA GLU A 50 4.78 6.41 10.51
C GLU A 50 4.83 5.70 9.15
N GLU A 51 5.93 5.86 8.41
CA GLU A 51 6.19 5.18 7.14
C GLU A 51 6.67 3.72 7.28
N SER A 52 6.99 3.25 8.51
CA SER A 52 7.46 1.89 8.73
C SER A 52 6.46 0.84 8.24
N GLU A 53 6.98 -0.30 7.78
CA GLU A 53 6.14 -1.35 7.21
C GLU A 53 5.21 -1.94 8.27
N CYS A 54 5.69 -2.08 9.50
CA CYS A 54 4.88 -2.50 10.64
C CYS A 54 3.71 -1.53 10.87
N LYS A 55 3.93 -0.21 10.89
CA LYS A 55 2.84 0.77 11.04
C LYS A 55 1.85 0.72 9.88
N ARG A 56 2.36 0.61 8.65
CA ARG A 56 1.55 0.52 7.43
C ARG A 56 0.65 -0.71 7.45
N VAL A 57 1.21 -1.89 7.74
CA VAL A 57 0.48 -3.16 7.62
C VAL A 57 -0.36 -3.43 8.87
N ILE A 58 0.16 -3.19 10.09
CA ILE A 58 -0.56 -3.47 11.34
C ILE A 58 -1.66 -2.44 11.60
N GLU A 59 -1.33 -1.16 11.55
CA GLU A 59 -2.27 -0.12 12.00
C GLU A 59 -3.20 0.35 10.88
N ARG A 60 -2.71 0.32 9.64
CA ARG A 60 -3.45 0.86 8.47
C ARG A 60 -3.86 -0.20 7.46
N GLY A 61 -3.63 -1.48 7.74
CA GLY A 61 -4.04 -2.58 6.86
C GLY A 61 -3.42 -2.50 5.46
N GLY A 62 -2.21 -1.95 5.34
CA GLY A 62 -1.51 -1.76 4.07
C GLY A 62 -1.68 -0.37 3.47
N GLN A 63 -2.62 0.45 3.96
CA GLN A 63 -2.90 1.78 3.43
C GLN A 63 -1.78 2.77 3.73
N TRP A 64 -1.65 3.76 2.85
CA TRP A 64 -0.77 4.90 3.06
C TRP A 64 -1.19 5.74 4.27
N ASP A 65 -0.21 6.43 4.83
CA ASP A 65 -0.46 7.42 5.87
C ASP A 65 -1.26 8.62 5.30
N ILE A 66 -1.84 9.40 6.21
CA ILE A 66 -2.72 10.52 5.82
C ILE A 66 -1.98 11.55 4.98
N LYS A 67 -0.69 11.82 5.26
CA LYS A 67 0.09 12.82 4.52
C LYS A 67 0.32 12.37 3.09
N THR A 68 0.73 11.12 2.88
CA THR A 68 0.91 10.56 1.53
C THR A 68 -0.41 10.55 0.77
N ARG A 69 -1.53 10.20 1.43
CA ARG A 69 -2.85 10.24 0.80
C ARG A 69 -3.26 11.65 0.35
N ILE A 70 -3.05 12.67 1.19
CA ILE A 70 -3.33 14.07 0.82
C ILE A 70 -2.45 14.52 -0.34
N ALA A 71 -1.18 14.16 -0.33
CA ALA A 71 -0.25 14.47 -1.41
C ALA A 71 -0.68 13.81 -2.74
N ALA A 72 -1.06 12.53 -2.70
CA ALA A 72 -1.56 11.79 -3.85
C ALA A 72 -2.85 12.42 -4.42
N LEU A 73 -3.82 12.77 -3.56
CA LEU A 73 -5.03 13.46 -3.99
C LEU A 73 -4.72 14.81 -4.66
N SER A 74 -3.82 15.59 -4.07
CA SER A 74 -3.41 16.89 -4.61
C SER A 74 -2.68 16.77 -5.95
N TYR A 75 -1.90 15.70 -6.13
CA TYR A 75 -1.23 15.40 -7.38
C TYR A 75 -2.23 14.96 -8.46
N ASN A 76 -3.12 14.04 -8.14
CA ASN A 76 -4.14 13.55 -9.09
C ASN A 76 -5.05 14.71 -9.57
N GLU A 77 -5.43 15.63 -8.68
CA GLU A 77 -6.18 16.84 -9.07
C GLU A 77 -5.39 17.72 -10.08
N GLN A 78 -4.07 17.86 -9.92
CA GLN A 78 -3.24 18.60 -10.89
C GLN A 78 -3.20 17.91 -12.25
N VAL A 79 -3.14 16.57 -12.25
CA VAL A 79 -3.19 15.76 -13.46
C VAL A 79 -4.54 15.95 -14.16
N ASP A 80 -5.64 15.97 -13.41
CA ASP A 80 -7.00 16.19 -13.95
C ASP A 80 -7.19 17.60 -14.52
N MET A 81 -6.68 18.62 -13.83
CA MET A 81 -6.68 19.98 -14.36
C MET A 81 -5.90 20.07 -15.67
N ARG A 82 -4.77 19.37 -15.77
CA ARG A 82 -3.97 19.33 -17.00
C ARG A 82 -4.71 18.61 -18.13
N ALA A 83 -5.36 17.48 -17.85
CA ALA A 83 -6.20 16.79 -18.82
C ALA A 83 -7.34 17.69 -19.32
N SER A 84 -8.02 18.36 -18.40
CA SER A 84 -9.12 19.29 -18.70
C SER A 84 -8.66 20.46 -19.57
N TYR A 85 -7.47 21.01 -19.28
CA TYR A 85 -6.86 22.07 -20.09
C TYR A 85 -6.59 21.59 -21.52
N HIS A 86 -5.95 20.42 -21.69
CA HIS A 86 -5.68 19.87 -23.01
C HIS A 86 -6.97 19.54 -23.78
N ALA A 87 -8.01 19.04 -23.10
CA ALA A 87 -9.30 18.77 -23.72
C ALA A 87 -9.97 20.06 -24.23
N ALA A 88 -9.97 21.13 -23.42
CA ALA A 88 -10.58 22.41 -23.78
C ALA A 88 -9.81 23.17 -24.89
N HIS A 89 -8.50 22.93 -25.00
CA HIS A 89 -7.63 23.62 -25.95
C HIS A 89 -7.17 22.75 -27.13
N SER A 90 -7.69 21.53 -27.26
CA SER A 90 -7.43 20.72 -28.45
C SER A 90 -8.17 21.31 -29.66
N THR A 91 -7.48 21.38 -30.80
CA THR A 91 -8.10 21.73 -32.09
C THR A 91 -8.98 20.58 -32.59
N ASP A 92 -9.79 20.81 -33.63
CA ASP A 92 -10.68 19.80 -34.24
C ASP A 92 -9.96 18.49 -34.65
N GLU A 93 -8.63 18.54 -34.81
CA GLU A 93 -7.78 17.39 -35.16
C GLU A 93 -7.39 16.52 -33.95
N CYS A 94 -7.68 16.92 -32.70
CA CYS A 94 -7.50 16.09 -31.49
C CYS A 94 -6.08 15.49 -31.30
N ASP A 95 -5.04 16.07 -31.91
CA ASP A 95 -3.71 15.47 -32.01
C ASP A 95 -2.96 15.29 -30.68
N VAL A 96 -3.39 15.95 -29.60
CA VAL A 96 -2.77 15.83 -28.27
C VAL A 96 -3.84 15.63 -27.21
N ARG A 97 -4.21 14.36 -26.97
CA ARG A 97 -4.99 13.95 -25.81
C ARG A 97 -4.04 13.60 -24.68
N PHE A 98 -4.11 14.35 -23.57
CA PHE A 98 -3.43 13.97 -22.35
C PHE A 98 -4.34 13.02 -21.58
N ASP A 99 -3.91 11.76 -21.45
CA ASP A 99 -4.59 10.77 -20.62
C ASP A 99 -4.09 10.89 -19.17
N PRO A 100 -4.95 11.29 -18.21
CA PRO A 100 -4.57 11.42 -16.82
C PRO A 100 -4.36 10.06 -16.11
N SER A 101 -4.96 8.99 -16.63
CA SER A 101 -5.02 7.70 -15.94
C SER A 101 -3.64 7.06 -15.74
N GLU A 102 -2.72 7.25 -16.68
CA GLU A 102 -1.34 6.74 -16.61
C GLU A 102 -0.51 7.37 -15.49
N TYR A 103 -0.92 8.54 -14.99
CA TYR A 103 -0.17 9.30 -14.00
C TYR A 103 -0.75 9.20 -12.59
N TYR A 104 -1.93 8.60 -12.42
CA TYR A 104 -2.56 8.58 -11.10
C TYR A 104 -1.75 7.80 -10.07
N ILE A 105 -1.58 8.46 -8.92
CA ILE A 105 -1.01 7.85 -7.73
C ILE A 105 -2.16 7.24 -6.93
N VAL A 106 -2.14 5.92 -6.76
CA VAL A 106 -3.22 5.14 -6.13
C VAL A 106 -2.67 4.40 -4.93
N ASP A 107 -3.42 4.41 -3.83
CA ASP A 107 -3.08 3.64 -2.61
C ASP A 107 -2.94 2.15 -2.97
N PRO A 108 -1.90 1.44 -2.48
CA PRO A 108 -1.62 0.05 -2.82
C PRO A 108 -2.83 -0.87 -2.61
N VAL A 109 -3.58 -0.67 -1.52
CA VAL A 109 -4.75 -1.49 -1.22
C VAL A 109 -5.85 -1.26 -2.27
N ILE A 110 -6.02 -0.02 -2.72
CA ILE A 110 -6.98 0.31 -3.78
C ILE A 110 -6.50 -0.25 -5.13
N ALA A 111 -5.20 -0.20 -5.41
CA ALA A 111 -4.63 -0.76 -6.63
C ALA A 111 -4.85 -2.28 -6.71
N GLU A 112 -4.62 -2.99 -5.61
CA GLU A 112 -4.90 -4.43 -5.50
C GLU A 112 -6.39 -4.74 -5.71
N LEU A 113 -7.28 -4.00 -5.04
CA LEU A 113 -8.73 -4.18 -5.22
C LEU A 113 -9.19 -3.95 -6.66
N ARG A 114 -8.61 -2.97 -7.36
CA ARG A 114 -8.91 -2.72 -8.78
C ARG A 114 -8.43 -3.87 -9.65
N ALA A 115 -7.21 -4.36 -9.43
CA ALA A 115 -6.69 -5.50 -10.17
C ALA A 115 -7.53 -6.77 -9.97
N GLU A 116 -8.00 -7.03 -8.73
CA GLU A 116 -8.91 -8.14 -8.45
C GLU A 116 -10.25 -7.99 -9.17
N GLN A 117 -10.81 -6.78 -9.22
CA GLN A 117 -12.04 -6.49 -9.95
C GLN A 117 -11.88 -6.68 -11.46
N GLU A 118 -10.82 -6.12 -12.05
CA GLU A 118 -10.52 -6.29 -13.47
C GLU A 118 -10.35 -7.76 -13.85
N GLN A 119 -9.70 -8.54 -12.98
CA GLN A 119 -9.54 -9.98 -13.19
C GLN A 119 -10.87 -10.72 -13.07
N ALA A 120 -11.71 -10.38 -12.09
CA ALA A 120 -13.04 -10.98 -11.95
C ALA A 120 -13.95 -10.64 -13.15
N GLU A 121 -13.90 -9.41 -13.66
CA GLU A 121 -14.62 -9.00 -14.86
C GLU A 121 -14.14 -9.73 -16.11
N ALA A 122 -12.82 -9.91 -16.26
CA ALA A 122 -12.24 -10.71 -17.34
C ALA A 122 -12.68 -12.17 -17.28
N ASP A 123 -12.71 -12.77 -16.09
CA ASP A 123 -13.17 -14.15 -15.88
C ASP A 123 -14.66 -14.31 -16.19
N ILE A 124 -15.49 -13.34 -15.82
CA ILE A 124 -16.92 -13.30 -16.18
C ILE A 124 -17.06 -13.17 -17.69
N SER A 125 -16.37 -12.22 -18.32
CA SER A 125 -16.42 -12.01 -19.79
C SER A 125 -16.02 -13.28 -20.54
N ALA A 126 -14.95 -13.94 -20.11
CA ALA A 126 -14.46 -15.18 -20.71
C ALA A 126 -15.44 -16.35 -20.58
N GLN A 127 -16.29 -16.37 -19.55
CA GLN A 127 -17.36 -17.35 -19.40
C GLN A 127 -18.62 -16.98 -20.18
N THR A 128 -18.90 -15.67 -20.36
CA THR A 128 -20.13 -15.20 -21.01
C THR A 128 -20.04 -15.21 -22.54
N GLU A 129 -18.85 -14.99 -23.12
CA GLU A 129 -18.61 -15.08 -24.56
C GLU A 129 -18.96 -16.44 -25.20
N PRO A 130 -18.55 -17.60 -24.64
CA PRO A 130 -18.97 -18.90 -25.17
C PRO A 130 -20.47 -19.16 -24.98
N ASP A 131 -21.06 -18.72 -23.87
CA ASP A 131 -22.50 -18.87 -23.60
C ASP A 131 -23.37 -18.05 -24.58
N LEU A 132 -22.94 -16.83 -24.93
CA LEU A 132 -23.62 -15.99 -25.93
C LEU A 132 -23.49 -16.55 -27.36
N ALA A 133 -22.36 -17.20 -27.67
CA ALA A 133 -22.15 -17.91 -28.93
C ALA A 133 -23.02 -19.18 -29.03
N GLU A 134 -23.15 -19.96 -27.95
CA GLU A 134 -24.05 -21.13 -27.91
C GLU A 134 -25.54 -20.73 -27.92
N ALA A 135 -25.90 -19.58 -27.34
CA ALA A 135 -27.26 -19.06 -27.35
C ALA A 135 -27.69 -18.39 -28.67
N GLY A 136 -26.78 -18.27 -29.65
CA GLY A 136 -27.07 -17.78 -31.00
C GLY A 136 -27.25 -16.26 -31.12
N TRP A 137 -26.65 -15.48 -30.21
CA TRP A 137 -26.74 -14.01 -30.20
C TRP A 137 -25.51 -13.31 -30.81
N MET A 138 -24.54 -14.08 -31.32
CA MET A 138 -23.42 -13.64 -32.16
C MET A 138 -23.50 -14.32 -33.53
#